data_AF-A0A538GUK8-F1
#
_entry.id   AF-A0A538GUK8-F1
#
_cell.length_a   1.000
_cell.length_b   1.000
_cell.length_c   1.000
_cell.angle_alpha   90.00
_cell.angle_beta   90.00
_cell.angle_gamma   90.00
#
_symmetry.space_group_name_H-M   'P 1'
#
loop_
_entity.id
_entity.type
_entity.pdbx_description
1 polymer ?
#
loop_
_entity_poly.entity_id
_entity_poly.type
_entity_poly.pdbx_seq_one_letter_code
_entity_poly.pdbx_strand_id
1 'polypeptide(L)' 'MPYTVPDLPYDYAALEPHIDEATMRVHHDKHHAAYVTNLNAAIEGTQFDGRLIEQVLAELDLL' A
#
# COMPACT_ATOMS: atom_id res chain seq x y z
N MET A 1 4.37 -13.81 2.26
CA MET A 1 2.97 -13.45 2.58
C MET A 1 2.64 -12.22 1.77
N PRO A 2 1.43 -12.13 1.18
CA PRO A 2 1.05 -10.96 0.38
C PRO A 2 1.05 -9.70 1.25
N TYR A 3 1.39 -8.57 0.65
CA TYR A 3 1.28 -7.27 1.30
C TYR A 3 -0.19 -6.96 1.60
N THR A 4 -0.42 -6.18 2.66
CA THR A 4 -1.74 -5.69 3.06
C THR A 4 -1.72 -4.18 3.18
N VAL A 5 -2.88 -3.54 3.00
CA VAL A 5 -3.04 -2.14 3.38
C VAL A 5 -3.09 -2.09 4.92
N PRO A 6 -2.17 -1.38 5.59
CA PRO A 6 -2.19 -1.25 7.04
C PRO A 6 -3.34 -0.33 7.47
N ASP A 7 -4.02 -0.69 8.56
CA ASP A 7 -5.06 0.18 9.14
C ASP A 7 -4.49 1.55 9.51
N LEU A 8 -5.31 2.59 9.33
CA LEU A 8 -4.97 3.91 9.84
C LEU A 8 -4.89 3.88 11.37
N PRO A 9 -3.89 4.55 11.99
CA PRO A 9 -3.78 4.64 13.44
C PRO A 9 -4.77 5.65 14.05
N TYR A 10 -5.69 6.20 13.25
CA TYR A 10 -6.66 7.23 13.61
C TYR A 10 -7.90 7.16 12.68
N ASP A 11 -8.99 7.80 13.09
CA ASP A 11 -10.20 7.90 12.28
C ASP A 11 -10.00 8.69 10.98
N TYR A 12 -10.82 8.40 9.97
CA TYR A 12 -10.75 9.05 8.65
C TYR A 12 -10.87 10.59 8.70
N ALA A 13 -11.60 11.14 9.67
CA ALA A 13 -11.78 12.58 9.84
C ALA A 13 -10.74 13.23 10.76
N ALA A 14 -9.77 12.48 11.30
CA ALA A 14 -8.84 12.97 12.33
C ALA A 14 -7.91 14.10 11.85
N LEU A 15 -7.81 14.31 10.53
CA LEU A 15 -6.94 15.32 9.92
C LEU A 15 -7.69 16.59 9.48
N GLU A 16 -9.00 16.70 9.74
CA GLU A 16 -9.75 17.92 9.46
C GLU A 16 -9.28 19.09 10.34
N PRO A 17 -9.31 20.35 9.83
CA PRO A 17 -9.75 20.77 8.49
C PRO A 17 -8.63 20.75 7.44
N HIS A 18 -7.50 20.10 7.73
CA HIS A 18 -6.31 20.11 6.86
C HIS A 18 -6.42 19.10 5.71
N ILE A 19 -7.01 17.93 5.98
CA ILE A 19 -7.34 16.91 4.99
C ILE A 19 -8.75 16.39 5.33
N ASP A 20 -9.65 16.41 4.35
CA ASP A 20 -11.03 16.00 4.54
C ASP A 20 -11.21 14.47 4.60
N GLU A 21 -12.27 14.02 5.26
CA GLU A 21 -12.59 12.60 5.43
C GLU A 21 -12.71 11.87 4.08
N ALA A 22 -13.33 12.49 3.08
CA ALA A 22 -13.55 11.87 1.78
C ALA A 22 -12.23 11.60 1.04
N THR A 23 -11.28 12.55 1.09
CA THR A 23 -9.91 12.35 0.60
C THR A 23 -9.25 11.18 1.30
N MET A 24 -9.31 11.10 2.64
CA MET A 24 -8.68 10.00 3.38
C MET A 24 -9.27 8.63 3.03
N ARG A 25 -10.59 8.52 2.88
CA ARG A 25 -11.25 7.28 2.43
C ARG A 25 -10.83 6.87 1.03
N VAL A 26 -10.85 7.80 0.09
CA VAL A 26 -10.46 7.49 -1.30
C VAL A 26 -8.98 7.14 -1.37
N HIS A 27 -8.10 7.86 -0.68
CA HIS A 27 -6.67 7.59 -0.67
C HIS A 27 -6.36 6.20 -0.08
N HIS A 28 -6.84 5.92 1.13
CA HIS A 28 -6.56 4.66 1.82
C HIS A 28 -7.26 3.46 1.15
N ASP A 29 -8.59 3.51 1.03
CA ASP A 29 -9.38 2.33 0.64
C ASP A 29 -9.33 2.04 -0.86
N LYS A 30 -8.98 3.03 -1.69
CA LYS A 30 -8.91 2.85 -3.15
C LYS A 30 -7.50 2.93 -3.67
N HIS A 31 -6.80 4.05 -3.46
CA HIS A 31 -5.48 4.25 -4.07
C HIS A 31 -4.43 3.31 -3.47
N HIS A 32 -4.30 3.27 -2.14
CA HIS A 32 -3.35 2.37 -1.49
C HIS A 32 -3.72 0.89 -1.74
N ALA A 33 -5.00 0.54 -1.63
CA ALA A 33 -5.48 -0.80 -1.97
C ALA A 33 -5.14 -1.22 -3.41
N ALA A 34 -5.27 -0.32 -4.38
CA ALA A 34 -4.90 -0.59 -5.76
C ALA A 34 -3.40 -0.83 -5.92
N TYR A 35 -2.54 -0.05 -5.26
CA TYR A 35 -1.08 -0.29 -5.27
C TYR A 35 -0.73 -1.66 -4.69
N VAL A 36 -1.29 -2.00 -3.52
CA VAL A 36 -1.05 -3.29 -2.86
C VAL A 36 -1.54 -4.46 -3.73
N THR A 37 -2.74 -4.35 -4.30
CA THR A 37 -3.32 -5.38 -5.17
C THR A 37 -2.43 -5.64 -6.39
N ASN A 38 -2.04 -4.58 -7.09
CA ASN A 38 -1.23 -4.70 -8.30
C ASN A 38 0.20 -5.15 -8.00
N LEU A 39 0.78 -4.69 -6.88
CA LEU A 39 2.09 -5.16 -6.44
C LEU A 39 2.07 -6.67 -6.17
N ASN A 40 1.11 -7.16 -5.37
CA ASN A 40 0.99 -8.58 -5.07
C ASN A 40 0.85 -9.41 -6.36
N ALA A 41 0.00 -8.97 -7.29
CA ALA A 41 -0.17 -9.64 -8.58
C ALA A 41 1.11 -9.64 -9.45
N ALA A 42 1.91 -8.57 -9.39
CA ALA A 42 3.13 -8.45 -10.18
C ALA A 42 4.26 -9.35 -9.66
N ILE A 43 4.34 -9.57 -8.34
CA ILE A 43 5.46 -10.30 -7.72
C ILE A 43 5.14 -11.76 -7.38
N GLU A 44 3.88 -12.18 -7.50
CA GLU A 44 3.45 -13.54 -7.17
C GLU A 44 4.31 -14.58 -7.91
N GLY A 45 4.91 -15.51 -7.16
CA GLY A 45 5.78 -16.56 -7.72
C GLY A 45 7.15 -16.09 -8.24
N THR A 46 7.48 -14.80 -8.10
CA THR A 46 8.81 -14.26 -8.41
C THR A 46 9.76 -14.41 -7.22
N GLN A 47 11.04 -14.10 -7.42
CA GLN A 47 12.02 -14.03 -6.32
C GLN A 47 11.71 -12.95 -5.27
N PHE A 48 10.78 -12.03 -5.57
CA PHE A 48 10.37 -10.94 -4.69
C PHE A 48 9.17 -11.30 -3.81
N ASP A 49 8.49 -12.42 -4.10
CA ASP A 49 7.36 -12.90 -3.29
C ASP A 49 7.80 -13.15 -1.83
N GLY A 50 7.08 -12.51 -0.90
CA GLY A 50 7.32 -12.66 0.53
C GLY A 50 8.54 -11.91 1.07
N ARG A 51 9.23 -11.11 0.27
CA ARG A 51 10.26 -10.17 0.77
C ARG A 51 9.63 -8.97 1.48
N LEU A 52 10.45 -8.24 2.24
CA LEU A 52 10.05 -6.94 2.76
C LEU A 52 9.98 -5.91 1.62
N ILE A 53 9.04 -4.95 1.71
CA ILE A 53 8.85 -3.94 0.65
C ILE A 53 10.11 -3.11 0.44
N GLU A 54 10.86 -2.82 1.49
CA GLU A 54 12.12 -2.08 1.45
C GLU A 54 13.19 -2.82 0.65
N GLN A 55 13.18 -4.16 0.68
CA GLN A 55 14.11 -4.98 -0.12
C GLN A 55 13.73 -4.95 -1.59
N VAL A 56 12.43 -5.05 -1.90
CA VAL A 56 11.93 -4.93 -3.29
C VAL A 56 12.28 -3.56 -3.86
N LEU A 57 12.09 -2.48 -3.09
CA LEU A 57 12.42 -1.11 -3.50
C LEU A 57 13.93 -0.85 -3.64
N ALA A 58 14.77 -1.53 -2.86
CA ALA A 58 16.22 -1.41 -2.97
C ALA A 58 16.80 -2.15 -4.19
N GLU A 59 16.06 -3.11 -4.74
CA GLU A 59 16.50 -4.01 -5.81
C GLU A 59 15.64 -3.86 -7.09
N LEU A 60 15.07 -2.67 -7.35
CA LEU A 60 14.17 -2.45 -8.49
C LEU A 60 14.80 -2.76 -9.86
N ASP A 61 16.13 -2.64 -9.99
CA ASP A 61 16.84 -2.98 -11.24
C ASP A 61 16.82 -4.49 -11.55
N LEU A 62 16.36 -5.32 -10.61
CA LEU A 62 16.22 -6.78 -10.75
C LEU A 62 14.77 -7.22 -11.08
N LEU A 63 13.83 -6.27 -11.21
CA LEU A 63 12.43 -6.51 -11.60
C LEU A 63 12.23 -6.57 -13.12
#